data_AF-A0A496TL56-F1
#
_entry.id   AF-A0A496TL56-F1
#
_cell.length_a   1.000
_cell.length_b   1.000
_cell.length_c   1.000
_cell.angle_alpha   90.00
_cell.angle_beta   90.00
_cell.angle_gamma   90.00
#
_symmetry.space_group_name_H-M   'P 1'
#
loop_
_entity.id
_entity.type
_entity.pdbx_description
1 polymer ?
#
loop_
_entity_poly.entity_id
_entity_poly.type
_entity_poly.pdbx_seq_one_letter_code
_entity_poly.pdbx_strand_id
1 'polypeptide(L)' 'MICFNLKNKMKNWEKRNIIEKERVNELVELYRDIGFEVMVKDFNPDDFDGECSECMKIHPEKYKIIYTKKLKR' A
#
# COMPACT_ATOMS: atom_id res chain seq x y z
N MET A 1 -3.40 -23.05 19.14
CA MET A 1 -2.71 -22.62 17.91
C MET A 1 -3.59 -21.60 17.19
N ILE A 2 -3.44 -20.30 17.49
CA ILE A 2 -4.38 -19.25 17.03
C ILE A 2 -3.82 -18.61 15.75
N CYS A 3 -4.23 -19.10 14.57
CA CYS A 3 -3.81 -18.54 13.27
C CYS A 3 -5.00 -18.05 12.41
N PHE A 4 -6.05 -17.48 13.03
CA PHE A 4 -7.30 -17.15 12.31
C PHE A 4 -7.69 -15.66 12.31
N ASN A 5 -6.75 -14.72 12.51
CA ASN A 5 -7.14 -13.32 12.74
C ASN A 5 -6.41 -12.22 11.94
N LEU A 6 -5.68 -12.58 10.87
CA LEU A 6 -5.05 -11.58 9.98
C LEU A 6 -5.84 -11.28 8.71
N LYS A 7 -6.66 -12.22 8.21
CA LYS A 7 -7.45 -12.03 6.96
C LYS A 7 -8.57 -10.99 7.08
N ASN A 8 -9.00 -10.63 8.30
CA ASN A 8 -10.13 -9.71 8.48
C ASN A 8 -9.73 -8.21 8.50
N LYS A 9 -8.46 -7.87 8.76
CA LYS A 9 -8.04 -6.45 8.87
C LYS A 9 -7.98 -5.71 7.52
N MET A 10 -7.80 -6.44 6.42
CA MET A 10 -7.66 -5.88 5.06
C MET A 10 -8.97 -5.75 4.29
N LYS A 11 -10.10 -6.23 4.83
CA LYS A 11 -11.35 -6.43 4.07
C LYS A 11 -11.94 -5.14 3.44
N ASN A 12 -11.50 -3.98 3.91
CA ASN A 12 -11.92 -2.66 3.43
C ASN A 12 -10.76 -1.78 2.92
N TRP A 13 -9.55 -2.36 2.77
CA TRP A 13 -8.38 -1.64 2.29
C TRP A 13 -8.10 -2.03 0.83
N GLU A 14 -8.05 -1.04 -0.04
CA GLU A 14 -7.78 -1.22 -1.46
C GLU A 14 -6.35 -0.76 -1.76
N LYS A 15 -5.58 -1.59 -2.46
CA LYS A 15 -4.26 -1.21 -2.98
C LYS A 15 -4.45 -0.18 -4.09
N ARG A 16 -3.80 0.98 -3.97
CA ARG A 16 -3.91 2.07 -4.96
C ARG A 16 -2.68 2.18 -5.83
N ASN A 17 -1.52 2.41 -5.22
CA ASN A 17 -0.30 2.74 -5.94
C ASN A 17 0.92 2.07 -5.30
N ILE A 18 1.92 1.81 -6.12
CA ILE A 18 3.31 1.57 -5.70
C ILE A 18 4.08 2.79 -6.15
N ILE A 19 4.72 3.50 -5.23
CA ILE A 19 5.42 4.76 -5.54
C ILE A 19 6.72 4.88 -4.75
N GLU A 20 7.65 5.65 -5.30
CA GLU A 20 8.88 6.07 -4.64
C GLU A 20 8.61 6.77 -3.30
N LYS A 21 9.42 6.42 -2.30
CA LYS A 21 9.31 6.86 -0.91
C LYS A 21 9.25 8.38 -0.77
N GLU A 22 10.01 9.08 -1.61
CA GLU A 22 10.12 10.54 -1.63
C GLU A 22 8.76 11.20 -1.94
N ARG A 23 7.94 10.56 -2.76
CA ARG A 23 6.65 11.08 -3.24
C ARG A 23 5.44 10.55 -2.45
N VAL A 24 5.65 9.61 -1.53
CA VAL A 24 4.56 8.98 -0.76
C VAL A 24 3.76 10.02 0.03
N ASN A 25 4.44 10.98 0.65
CA ASN A 25 3.79 11.95 1.53
C ASN A 25 2.75 12.80 0.78
N GLU A 26 3.08 13.25 -0.44
CA GLU A 26 2.18 14.05 -1.28
C GLU A 26 0.87 13.29 -1.55
N LEU A 27 0.95 12.01 -1.91
CA LEU A 27 -0.25 11.20 -2.16
C LEU A 27 -1.01 10.87 -0.88
N VAL A 28 -0.31 10.66 0.24
CA VAL A 28 -0.95 10.40 1.54
C VAL A 28 -1.80 11.59 1.97
N GLU A 29 -1.27 12.81 1.85
CA GLU A 29 -2.00 14.05 2.16
C GLU A 29 -3.19 14.21 1.22
N LEU A 30 -2.98 14.08 -0.09
CA LEU A 30 -4.07 14.16 -1.08
C LEU A 30 -5.21 13.18 -0.78
N TYR A 31 -4.89 11.91 -0.48
CA TYR A 31 -5.92 10.91 -0.18
C TYR A 31 -6.66 11.20 1.13
N ARG A 32 -5.97 11.72 2.14
CA ARG A 32 -6.61 12.13 3.40
C ARG A 32 -7.55 13.30 3.19
N ASP A 33 -7.15 14.31 2.43
CA ASP A 33 -7.94 15.51 2.14
C ASP A 33 -9.23 15.20 1.40
N ILE A 34 -9.20 14.23 0.47
CA ILE A 34 -10.40 13.78 -0.26
C ILE A 34 -11.23 12.73 0.51
N GLY A 35 -10.89 12.46 1.78
CA GLY A 35 -11.71 11.67 2.70
C GLY A 35 -11.40 10.17 2.77
N PHE A 36 -10.16 9.76 2.51
CA PHE A 36 -9.72 8.38 2.72
C PHE A 36 -8.86 8.23 3.96
N GLU A 37 -8.99 7.07 4.61
CA GLU A 37 -7.98 6.54 5.51
C GLU A 37 -6.84 5.99 4.65
N VAL A 38 -5.59 6.30 5.00
CA VAL A 38 -4.42 5.90 4.22
C VAL A 38 -3.46 5.07 5.07
N MET A 39 -3.04 3.93 4.53
CA MET A 39 -2.06 3.04 5.11
C MET A 39 -0.93 2.85 4.10
N VAL A 40 0.31 3.09 4.54
CA VAL A 40 1.50 2.88 3.73
C VAL A 40 2.21 1.62 4.24
N LYS A 41 2.61 0.76 3.31
CA LYS A 41 3.45 -0.42 3.60
C LYS A 41 4.71 -0.40 2.76
N ASP A 42 5.72 -1.12 3.22
CA ASP A 42 6.93 -1.35 2.43
C ASP A 42 6.61 -2.22 1.21
N PHE A 43 7.27 -1.94 0.09
CA PHE A 43 7.20 -2.82 -1.06
C PHE A 43 8.01 -4.09 -0.78
N ASN A 44 7.34 -5.23 -0.91
CA ASN A 44 7.95 -6.54 -0.83
C ASN A 44 7.86 -7.23 -2.21
N PRO A 45 9.00 -7.49 -2.88
CA PRO A 45 9.06 -8.23 -4.14
C PRO A 45 8.34 -9.58 -4.12
N ASP A 46 8.38 -10.28 -2.98
CA ASP A 46 7.86 -11.64 -2.85
C ASP A 46 6.33 -11.68 -2.79
N ASP A 47 5.70 -10.55 -2.44
CA ASP A 47 4.24 -10.39 -2.42
C ASP A 47 3.69 -9.96 -3.80
N PHE A 48 4.53 -9.93 -4.84
CA PHE A 48 4.21 -9.36 -6.13
C PHE A 48 4.56 -10.30 -7.30
N ASP A 49 3.51 -10.95 -7.83
CA ASP A 49 3.60 -11.92 -8.93
C ASP A 49 3.51 -11.24 -10.33
N GLY A 50 3.60 -9.91 -10.39
CA GLY A 50 3.40 -9.14 -11.62
C GLY A 50 4.65 -9.04 -12.50
N GLU A 51 4.49 -9.22 -13.82
CA GLU A 51 5.56 -9.13 -14.82
C GLU A 51 6.24 -7.74 -14.85
N CYS A 52 5.50 -6.66 -14.61
CA CYS A 52 6.02 -5.29 -14.60
C CYS A 52 6.47 -4.85 -13.19
N SER A 53 7.45 -5.57 -12.63
CA SER A 53 8.04 -5.21 -11.33
C SER A 53 9.55 -5.44 -11.23
N GLU A 54 10.20 -6.00 -12.25
CA GLU A 54 11.65 -6.30 -12.22
C GLU A 54 12.51 -5.08 -11.85
N CYS A 55 12.21 -3.90 -12.41
CA CYS A 55 12.94 -2.67 -12.06
C CYS A 55 12.76 -2.27 -10.58
N MET A 56 11.61 -2.58 -9.98
CA MET A 56 11.32 -2.31 -8.57
C MET A 56 11.97 -3.35 -7.64
N LYS A 57 12.19 -4.59 -8.13
CA LYS A 57 12.86 -5.66 -7.37
C LYS A 57 14.35 -5.40 -7.15
N ILE A 58 14.98 -4.58 -7.99
CA ILE A 58 16.40 -4.21 -7.84
C ILE A 58 16.62 -3.31 -6.62
N HIS A 59 15.67 -2.41 -6.34
CA HIS A 59 15.73 -1.45 -5.24
C HIS A 59 14.37 -1.36 -4.50
N PRO A 60 13.92 -2.45 -3.86
CA PRO A 60 12.60 -2.49 -3.23
C PRO A 60 12.44 -1.48 -2.10
N GLU A 61 13.52 -1.10 -1.44
CA GLU A 61 13.56 -0.12 -0.36
C GLU A 61 13.11 1.28 -0.78
N LYS A 62 13.23 1.60 -2.07
CA LYS A 62 12.81 2.87 -2.65
C LYS A 62 11.30 2.96 -2.81
N TYR A 63 10.58 1.84 -2.80
CA TYR A 63 9.16 1.80 -3.10
C TYR A 63 8.32 1.54 -1.84
N LYS A 64 7.16 2.19 -1.81
CA LYS A 64 6.10 1.95 -0.83
C LYS A 64 4.80 1.64 -1.56
N ILE A 65 3.93 0.91 -0.88
CA ILE A 65 2.59 0.58 -1.35
C ILE A 65 1.58 1.40 -0.55
N ILE A 66 0.75 2.16 -1.25
CA ILE A 66 -0.33 2.94 -0.65
C ILE A 66 -1.63 2.12 -0.73
N TYR A 67 -2.24 1.94 0.44
CA TYR A 67 -3.58 1.40 0.60
C TYR A 67 -4.51 2.50 1.07
N THR A 68 -5.72 2.52 0.53
CA THR A 68 -6.76 3.46 0.93
C THR A 68 -8.01 2.73 1.37
N LYS A 69 -8.73 3.32 2.32
CA LYS A 69 -10.04 2.86 2.74
C LYS A 69 -10.97 4.07 2.78
N LYS A 70 -12.15 3.96 2.18
CA LYS A 70 -13.16 5.02 2.25
C LYS A 70 -13.57 5.22 3.70
N LEU A 71 -13.49 6.45 4.18
CA LEU A 71 -14.15 6.81 5.43
C LEU A 71 -15.65 6.78 5.14
N LYS A 72 -16.41 5.93 5.86
CA LYS A 72 -17.87 5.99 5.79
C LYS A 72 -18.28 7.34 6.37
N ARG A 73 -18.86 8.21 5.53
CA ARG A 73 -19.53 9.44 5.98
C ARG A 73 -20.86 9.09 6.65
#